data_AF-A0A4D6U2F2-F1
#
_entry.id   AF-A0A4D6U2F2-F1
#
_cell.length_a   1.000
_cell.length_b   1.000
_cell.length_c   1.000
_cell.angle_alpha   90.00
_cell.angle_beta   90.00
_cell.angle_gamma   90.00
#
_symmetry.space_group_name_H-M   'P 1'
#
loop_
_entity.id
_entity.type
_entity.pdbx_description
1 polymer ?
#
loop_
_entity_poly.entity_id
_entity_poly.type
_entity_poly.pdbx_seq_one_letter_code
_entity_poly.pdbx_strand_id
1 'polypeptide(L)'
;NLLSAIPYLGTMLVNWIWGGFAVDNATLTRFYTFHFLIPFIILMMTMIHLLFLHQTGSNNPLGINSNCDKIPFHPFFTFKDLLGAIMLISFLIFLSLSNPYLLGDPDNFIPANPLVTPIHIQPEWYFLFAYAILRSIPNKLGGVIALVMSILILIILPFTFNKKIQGIQFYPLNQIMFWSLLTTIILLTWIG
;
A
#
# COMPACT_ATOMS: atom_id res chain seq x y z
N ASN A 1 8.90 16.88 -0.53
CA ASN A 1 9.97 17.35 0.38
C ASN A 1 10.70 16.27 1.17
N LEU A 2 10.15 15.06 1.39
CA LEU A 2 10.82 14.03 2.20
C LEU A 2 12.25 13.70 1.73
N LEU A 3 12.49 13.66 0.41
CA LEU A 3 13.81 13.38 -0.19
C LEU A 3 14.88 14.42 0.18
N SER A 4 14.50 15.64 0.58
CA SER A 4 15.47 16.63 1.09
C SER A 4 16.15 16.22 2.39
N ALA A 5 15.68 15.16 3.05
CA ALA A 5 16.34 14.58 4.21
C ALA A 5 17.64 13.83 3.85
N ILE A 6 17.82 13.43 2.59
CA ILE A 6 19.03 12.71 2.15
C ILE A 6 20.24 13.64 2.23
N PRO A 7 21.30 13.28 2.99
CA PRO A 7 22.50 14.10 3.10
C PRO A 7 23.14 14.37 1.73
N TYR A 8 23.68 15.58 1.55
CA TYR A 8 24.40 16.06 0.35
C TYR A 8 23.56 16.19 -0.94
N LEU A 9 22.71 15.21 -1.27
CA LEU A 9 21.99 15.15 -2.55
C LEU A 9 20.51 15.55 -2.45
N GLY A 10 19.94 15.61 -1.24
CA GLY A 10 18.48 15.68 -1.06
C GLY A 10 17.83 16.90 -1.70
N THR A 11 18.42 18.09 -1.59
CA THR A 11 17.88 19.32 -2.19
C THR A 11 17.92 19.28 -3.71
N MET A 12 19.02 18.79 -4.28
CA MET A 12 19.16 18.58 -5.73
C MET A 12 18.10 17.61 -6.25
N LEU A 13 17.89 16.49 -5.55
CA LEU A 13 16.87 15.49 -5.94
C LEU A 13 15.46 16.05 -5.91
N VAL A 14 15.12 16.84 -4.88
CA VAL A 14 13.80 17.48 -4.78
C VAL A 14 13.59 18.46 -5.94
N ASN A 15 14.54 19.35 -6.20
CA ASN A 15 14.43 20.31 -7.31
C ASN A 15 14.41 19.60 -8.67
N TRP A 16 15.15 18.49 -8.82
CA TRP A 16 15.13 17.69 -10.03
C TRP A 16 13.78 17.02 -10.26
N ILE A 17 13.15 16.47 -9.22
CA ILE A 17 11.78 15.92 -9.30
C ILE A 17 10.80 17.04 -9.64
N TRP A 18 10.97 18.21 -9.02
CA TRP A 18 10.11 19.35 -9.26
C TRP A 18 10.29 19.99 -10.65
N GLY A 19 11.45 19.84 -11.27
CA GLY A 19 11.78 20.59 -12.49
C GLY A 19 11.82 22.11 -12.23
N GLY A 20 12.10 22.53 -11.00
CA GLY A 20 12.03 23.91 -10.53
C GLY A 20 12.30 24.01 -9.03
N PHE A 21 12.01 25.18 -8.43
CA PHE A 21 12.23 25.44 -7.01
C PHE A 21 11.01 25.15 -6.12
N ALA A 22 9.85 24.90 -6.73
CA ALA A 22 8.60 24.59 -6.05
C ALA A 22 7.76 23.64 -6.92
N VAL A 23 6.67 23.12 -6.35
CA VAL A 23 5.66 22.36 -7.09
C VAL A 23 4.88 23.33 -7.99
N ASP A 24 5.02 23.17 -9.31
CA ASP A 24 4.41 24.03 -10.33
C ASP A 24 4.05 23.21 -11.60
N ASN A 25 3.71 23.84 -12.72
CA ASN A 25 3.25 23.18 -13.94
C ASN A 25 4.20 22.08 -14.47
N ALA A 26 5.52 22.28 -14.36
CA ALA A 26 6.50 21.25 -14.73
C ALA A 26 6.35 19.97 -13.89
N THR A 27 5.96 20.08 -12.62
CA THR A 27 5.66 18.92 -11.77
C THR A 27 4.38 18.23 -12.17
N LEU A 28 3.31 19.00 -12.40
CA LEU A 28 1.99 18.45 -12.68
C LEU A 28 2.00 17.65 -14.00
N THR A 29 2.59 18.22 -15.05
CA THR A 29 2.74 17.56 -16.36
C THR A 29 3.53 16.24 -16.23
N ARG A 30 4.65 16.26 -15.50
CA ARG A 30 5.43 15.03 -15.25
C ARG A 30 4.68 14.01 -14.42
N PHE A 31 4.01 14.44 -13.35
CA PHE A 31 3.26 13.53 -12.48
C PHE A 31 2.11 12.88 -13.22
N TYR A 32 1.43 13.61 -14.11
CA TYR A 32 0.47 13.03 -15.03
C TYR A 32 1.09 11.95 -15.93
N THR A 33 2.25 12.23 -16.55
CA THR A 33 2.92 11.23 -17.39
C THR A 33 3.36 9.99 -16.61
N PHE A 34 3.88 10.14 -15.38
CA PHE A 34 4.22 9.01 -14.53
C PHE A 34 2.99 8.25 -14.07
N HIS A 35 1.92 8.95 -13.68
CA HIS A 35 0.66 8.35 -13.28
C HIS A 35 0.04 7.53 -14.42
N PHE A 36 0.17 7.98 -15.67
CA PHE A 36 -0.26 7.21 -16.83
C PHE A 36 0.62 5.96 -17.05
N LEU A 37 1.94 6.08 -16.89
CA LEU A 37 2.89 5.00 -17.17
C LEU A 37 2.89 3.89 -16.10
N ILE A 38 2.84 4.25 -14.81
CA ILE A 38 3.00 3.32 -13.69
C ILE A 38 1.99 2.16 -13.72
N PRO A 39 0.68 2.34 -14.03
CA PRO A 39 -0.26 1.24 -14.16
C PRO A 39 0.16 0.15 -15.15
N PHE A 40 0.80 0.52 -16.27
CA PHE A 40 1.30 -0.45 -17.25
C PHE A 40 2.53 -1.22 -16.73
N ILE A 41 3.40 -0.54 -15.98
CA ILE A 41 4.52 -1.20 -15.29
C ILE A 41 3.98 -2.18 -14.24
N ILE A 42 2.95 -1.78 -13.47
CA ILE A 42 2.30 -2.65 -12.50
C ILE A 42 1.70 -3.87 -13.21
N LEU A 43 1.02 -3.70 -14.34
CA LEU A 43 0.47 -4.81 -15.14
C LEU A 43 1.58 -5.79 -15.58
N MET A 44 2.74 -5.29 -16.01
CA MET A 44 3.87 -6.16 -16.34
C MET A 44 4.37 -6.93 -15.10
N MET A 45 4.48 -6.23 -13.96
CA MET A 45 4.89 -6.85 -12.69
C MET A 45 3.88 -7.89 -12.19
N THR A 46 2.58 -7.70 -12.40
CA THR A 46 1.56 -8.71 -12.04
C THR A 46 1.68 -9.97 -12.89
N MET A 47 2.01 -9.84 -14.19
CA MET A 47 2.28 -11.01 -15.04
C MET A 47 3.51 -11.80 -14.58
N ILE A 48 4.60 -11.10 -14.21
CA ILE A 48 5.79 -11.73 -13.62
C ILE A 48 5.44 -12.41 -12.29
N HIS A 49 4.65 -11.75 -11.45
CA HIS A 49 4.16 -12.34 -10.20
C HIS A 49 3.38 -13.64 -10.43
N LEU A 50 2.44 -13.65 -11.37
CA LEU A 50 1.65 -14.84 -11.72
C LEU A 50 2.51 -15.96 -12.33
N LEU A 51 3.53 -15.63 -13.12
CA LEU A 51 4.49 -16.59 -13.65
C LEU A 51 5.18 -17.37 -12.51
N PHE A 52 5.71 -16.66 -11.50
CA PHE A 52 6.34 -17.30 -10.35
C PHE A 52 5.34 -18.08 -9.50
N LEU A 53 4.12 -17.57 -9.32
CA LEU A 53 3.06 -18.30 -8.64
C LEU A 53 2.74 -19.62 -9.35
N HIS A 54 2.71 -19.65 -10.68
CA HIS A 54 2.40 -20.84 -11.46
C HIS A 54 3.51 -21.90 -11.42
N GLN A 55 4.76 -21.54 -11.08
CA GLN A 55 5.84 -22.51 -10.91
C GLN A 55 5.63 -23.38 -9.67
N THR A 56 5.10 -22.82 -8.57
CA THR A 56 4.88 -23.55 -7.31
C THR A 56 3.43 -23.96 -7.10
N GLY A 57 2.48 -23.25 -7.72
CA GLY A 57 1.06 -23.29 -7.39
C GLY A 57 0.73 -22.50 -6.12
N SER A 58 -0.57 -22.36 -5.85
CA SER A 58 -1.09 -21.67 -4.65
C SER A 58 -0.87 -22.49 -3.38
N ASN A 59 -0.59 -21.78 -2.28
CA ASN A 59 -0.62 -22.36 -0.94
C ASN A 59 -2.08 -22.56 -0.46
N ASN A 60 -2.28 -23.29 0.64
CA ASN A 60 -3.58 -23.56 1.24
C ASN A 60 -3.59 -23.25 2.76
N PRO A 61 -4.78 -23.17 3.40
CA PRO A 61 -4.90 -22.82 4.80
C PRO A 61 -4.22 -23.77 5.78
N LEU A 62 -3.84 -24.99 5.39
CA LEU A 62 -3.13 -25.92 6.28
C LEU A 62 -1.59 -25.77 6.16
N GLY A 63 -1.10 -25.09 5.12
CA GLY A 63 0.34 -24.92 4.88
C GLY A 63 1.08 -26.22 4.56
N ILE A 64 0.36 -27.24 4.08
CA ILE A 64 0.91 -28.53 3.65
C ILE A 64 0.85 -28.65 2.12
N ASN A 65 1.54 -29.62 1.53
CA ASN A 65 1.44 -29.86 0.10
C ASN A 65 0.02 -30.30 -0.32
N SER A 66 -0.63 -29.54 -1.21
CA SER A 66 -1.97 -29.81 -1.71
C SER A 66 -2.02 -30.76 -2.92
N ASN A 67 -0.89 -31.28 -3.40
CA ASN A 67 -0.83 -32.13 -4.60
C ASN A 67 -1.75 -33.36 -4.54
N CYS A 68 -2.04 -33.88 -3.35
CA CYS A 68 -2.89 -35.05 -3.17
C CYS A 68 -4.39 -34.77 -3.44
N ASP A 69 -4.80 -33.51 -3.40
CA ASP A 69 -6.22 -33.11 -3.50
C ASP A 69 -6.36 -31.81 -4.31
N LYS A 70 -5.84 -31.83 -5.55
CA LYS A 70 -6.01 -30.71 -6.48
C LYS A 70 -7.33 -30.84 -7.23
N ILE A 71 -8.04 -29.72 -7.32
CA ILE A 71 -9.21 -29.55 -8.18
C ILE A 71 -8.88 -28.60 -9.35
N PRO A 72 -9.53 -28.75 -10.51
CA PRO A 72 -9.34 -27.83 -11.62
C PRO A 72 -9.82 -26.42 -11.26
N PHE A 73 -9.21 -25.39 -11.85
CA PHE A 73 -9.59 -24.00 -11.59
C PHE A 73 -11.02 -23.69 -12.04
N HIS A 74 -11.38 -24.13 -13.24
CA HIS A 74 -12.76 -24.11 -13.72
C HIS A 74 -13.42 -25.47 -13.46
N PRO A 75 -14.66 -25.53 -12.93
CA PRO A 75 -15.56 -24.41 -12.66
C PRO A 75 -15.42 -23.78 -11.26
N PHE A 76 -14.70 -24.44 -10.35
CA PHE A 76 -14.75 -24.16 -8.91
C PHE A 76 -14.31 -22.75 -8.54
N PHE A 77 -13.07 -22.38 -8.87
CA PHE A 77 -12.53 -21.06 -8.55
C PHE A 77 -13.11 -19.99 -9.48
N THR A 78 -13.45 -20.31 -10.74
CA THR A 78 -14.10 -19.33 -11.63
C THR A 78 -15.43 -18.81 -11.09
N PHE A 79 -16.30 -19.67 -10.55
CA PHE A 79 -17.57 -19.22 -9.96
C PHE A 79 -17.37 -18.51 -8.62
N LYS A 80 -16.42 -18.99 -7.81
CA LYS A 80 -16.06 -18.33 -6.55
C LYS A 80 -15.53 -16.91 -6.79
N ASP A 81 -14.66 -16.73 -7.77
CA ASP A 81 -14.07 -15.43 -8.12
C ASP A 81 -15.12 -14.50 -8.74
N LEU A 82 -16.04 -15.04 -9.56
CA LEU A 82 -17.17 -14.28 -10.09
C LEU A 82 -18.05 -13.71 -8.96
N LEU A 83 -18.35 -14.50 -7.94
CA LEU A 83 -19.08 -14.03 -6.75
C LEU A 83 -18.31 -12.91 -6.05
N GLY A 84 -16.99 -13.07 -5.87
CA GLY A 84 -16.12 -12.04 -5.30
C GLY A 84 -16.14 -10.73 -6.11
N ALA A 85 -16.08 -10.83 -7.43
CA ALA A 85 -16.16 -9.69 -8.34
C ALA A 85 -17.51 -8.97 -8.26
N ILE A 86 -18.62 -9.72 -8.20
CA ILE A 86 -19.97 -9.14 -8.01
C ILE A 86 -20.05 -8.36 -6.70
N MET A 87 -19.51 -8.91 -5.60
CA MET A 87 -19.47 -8.23 -4.31
C MET A 87 -18.60 -6.97 -4.34
N LEU A 88 -17.41 -7.02 -4.96
CA LEU A 88 -16.54 -5.86 -5.08
C LEU A 88 -17.21 -4.73 -5.89
N ILE A 89 -17.80 -5.07 -7.03
CA ILE A 89 -18.48 -4.10 -7.90
C ILE A 89 -19.71 -3.52 -7.21
N SER A 90 -20.47 -4.33 -6.47
CA SER A 90 -21.65 -3.83 -5.74
C SER A 90 -21.26 -2.83 -4.64
N PHE A 91 -20.19 -3.08 -3.89
CA PHE A 91 -19.67 -2.11 -2.91
C PHE A 91 -19.15 -0.84 -3.58
N LEU A 92 -18.44 -0.94 -4.70
CA LEU A 92 -17.97 0.22 -5.45
C LEU A 92 -19.12 1.07 -5.97
N ILE A 93 -20.13 0.44 -6.58
CA ILE A 93 -21.34 1.11 -7.07
C ILE A 93 -22.06 1.78 -5.90
N PHE A 94 -22.26 1.05 -4.79
CA PHE A 94 -22.91 1.60 -3.61
C PHE A 94 -22.19 2.84 -3.09
N LEU A 95 -20.86 2.80 -2.92
CA LEU A 95 -20.07 3.95 -2.48
C LEU A 95 -20.23 5.12 -3.47
N SER A 96 -20.03 4.87 -4.77
CA SER A 96 -20.05 5.90 -5.80
C SER A 96 -21.42 6.59 -5.97
N LEU A 97 -22.52 5.86 -5.80
CA LEU A 97 -23.86 6.39 -5.99
C LEU A 97 -24.46 6.97 -4.70
N SER A 98 -24.17 6.38 -3.54
CA SER A 98 -24.76 6.83 -2.27
C SER A 98 -23.95 7.92 -1.58
N ASN A 99 -22.61 7.82 -1.57
CA ASN A 99 -21.75 8.80 -0.92
C ASN A 99 -20.34 8.81 -1.57
N PRO A 100 -20.19 9.40 -2.77
CA PRO A 100 -18.95 9.35 -3.55
C PRO A 100 -17.76 10.01 -2.85
N TYR A 101 -18.01 10.92 -1.91
CA TYR A 101 -16.98 11.67 -1.21
C TYR A 101 -16.68 11.16 0.20
N LEU A 102 -17.28 10.03 0.62
CA LEU A 102 -17.09 9.46 1.96
C LEU A 102 -15.61 9.22 2.32
N LEU A 103 -14.80 8.83 1.35
CA LEU A 103 -13.38 8.50 1.52
C LEU A 103 -12.44 9.62 1.04
N GLY A 104 -12.98 10.78 0.64
CA GLY A 104 -12.23 11.92 0.14
C GLY A 104 -12.07 13.02 1.18
N ASP A 105 -11.16 13.96 0.92
CA ASP A 105 -10.94 15.14 1.76
C ASP A 105 -11.63 16.38 1.13
N PRO A 106 -12.47 17.12 1.86
CA PRO A 106 -13.14 18.31 1.35
C PRO A 106 -12.17 19.40 0.87
N ASP A 107 -10.95 19.47 1.42
CA ASP A 107 -9.97 20.49 1.03
C ASP A 107 -9.50 20.32 -0.43
N ASN A 108 -9.63 19.12 -1.01
CA ASN A 108 -9.29 18.86 -2.42
C ASN A 108 -10.30 19.47 -3.42
N PHE A 109 -11.43 20.01 -2.96
CA PHE A 109 -12.34 20.79 -3.81
C PHE A 109 -11.95 22.26 -3.92
N ILE A 110 -10.98 22.71 -3.11
CA ILE A 110 -10.45 24.06 -3.15
C ILE A 110 -9.26 24.07 -4.13
N PRO A 111 -9.23 24.97 -5.13
CA PRO A 111 -8.08 25.10 -6.00
C PRO A 111 -6.80 25.36 -5.22
N ALA A 112 -5.71 24.70 -5.61
CA ALA A 112 -4.43 24.80 -4.92
C ALA A 112 -3.93 26.25 -4.84
N ASN A 113 -3.59 26.70 -3.63
CA ASN A 113 -2.98 28.00 -3.38
C ASN A 113 -1.59 27.82 -2.74
N PRO A 114 -0.49 28.09 -3.46
CA PRO A 114 0.87 27.91 -2.92
C PRO A 114 1.20 28.77 -1.69
N LEU A 115 0.42 29.82 -1.42
CA LEU A 115 0.64 30.75 -0.31
C LEU A 115 -0.14 30.38 0.95
N VAL A 116 -1.06 29.41 0.87
CA VAL A 116 -1.94 29.04 1.98
C VAL A 116 -1.91 27.53 2.17
N THR A 117 -1.45 27.10 3.34
CA THR A 117 -1.53 25.72 3.79
C THR A 117 -2.83 25.50 4.56
N PRO A 118 -3.63 24.47 4.23
CA PRO A 118 -4.77 24.09 5.06
C PRO A 118 -4.36 23.78 6.51
N ILE A 119 -5.32 23.89 7.43
CA ILE A 119 -5.06 23.77 8.88
C ILE A 119 -4.69 22.33 9.26
N HIS A 120 -5.35 21.35 8.65
CA HIS A 120 -5.14 19.93 8.92
C HIS A 120 -4.77 19.18 7.63
N ILE A 121 -3.52 19.32 7.19
CA ILE A 121 -3.03 18.60 6.01
C ILE A 121 -2.72 17.14 6.36
N GLN A 122 -3.32 16.23 5.60
CA GLN A 122 -3.13 14.79 5.70
C GLN A 122 -3.13 14.16 4.30
N PRO A 123 -2.50 13.00 4.10
CA PRO A 123 -2.67 12.22 2.89
C PRO A 123 -4.01 11.46 2.91
N GLU A 124 -4.33 10.76 1.82
CA GLU A 124 -5.50 9.89 1.78
C GLU A 124 -5.41 8.76 2.81
N TRP A 125 -6.58 8.23 3.21
CA TRP A 125 -6.75 7.31 4.34
C TRP A 125 -5.81 6.08 4.30
N TYR A 126 -5.51 5.55 3.12
CA TYR A 126 -4.65 4.36 2.96
C TYR A 126 -3.17 4.64 3.21
N PHE A 127 -2.76 5.90 3.36
CA PHE A 127 -1.40 6.30 3.76
C PHE A 127 -1.28 6.75 5.23
N LEU A 128 -2.40 6.90 5.96
CA LEU A 128 -2.39 7.47 7.32
C LEU A 128 -1.53 6.66 8.30
N PHE A 129 -1.54 5.33 8.22
CA PHE A 129 -0.69 4.51 9.11
C PHE A 129 0.81 4.84 8.97
N ALA A 130 1.26 5.07 7.74
CA ALA A 130 2.64 5.36 7.42
C ALA A 130 2.98 6.82 7.76
N TYR A 131 2.01 7.72 7.57
CA TYR A 131 2.09 9.13 7.97
C TYR A 131 2.20 9.30 9.50
N ALA A 132 1.44 8.52 10.28
CA ALA A 132 1.57 8.45 11.73
C ALA A 132 2.99 8.03 12.16
N ILE A 133 3.54 6.99 11.53
CA ILE A 133 4.91 6.53 11.79
C ILE A 133 5.92 7.65 11.48
N LEU A 134 5.79 8.32 10.32
CA LEU A 134 6.65 9.44 9.93
C LEU A 134 6.65 10.56 10.99
N ARG A 135 5.48 10.93 11.50
CA ARG A 135 5.31 12.00 12.49
C ARG A 135 5.69 11.60 13.91
N SER A 136 5.72 10.31 14.22
CA SER A 136 6.08 9.81 15.55
C SER A 136 7.55 10.08 15.94
N ILE A 137 8.42 10.27 14.94
CA ILE A 137 9.86 10.46 15.15
C ILE A 137 10.21 11.95 15.05
N PRO A 138 10.71 12.59 16.12
CA PRO A 138 11.05 14.02 16.15
C PRO A 138 12.40 14.31 15.45
N ASN A 139 12.65 13.67 14.32
CA ASN A 139 13.82 13.87 13.47
C ASN A 139 13.42 13.66 12.01
N LYS A 140 13.71 14.64 11.13
CA LYS A 140 13.30 14.59 9.72
C LYS A 140 13.87 13.37 8.99
N LEU A 141 15.16 13.06 9.15
CA LEU A 141 15.78 11.91 8.50
C LEU A 141 15.27 10.60 9.11
N GLY A 142 15.22 10.52 10.45
CA GLY A 142 14.72 9.34 11.15
C GLY A 142 13.27 9.00 10.76
N GLY A 143 12.39 10.00 10.70
CA GLY A 143 11.01 9.84 10.26
C GLY A 143 10.92 9.34 8.81
N VAL A 144 11.71 9.90 7.89
CA VAL A 144 11.73 9.45 6.48
C VAL A 144 12.24 8.01 6.37
N ILE A 145 13.28 7.65 7.12
CA ILE A 145 13.77 6.27 7.15
C ILE A 145 12.70 5.33 7.69
N ALA A 146 12.03 5.68 8.80
CA ALA A 146 10.98 4.85 9.39
C ALA A 146 9.76 4.69 8.46
N LEU A 147 9.37 5.74 7.74
CA LEU A 147 8.32 5.67 6.73
C LEU A 147 8.66 4.61 5.67
N VAL A 148 9.87 4.68 5.09
CA VAL A 148 10.33 3.73 4.06
C VAL A 148 10.43 2.32 4.64
N MET A 149 10.99 2.18 5.85
CA MET A 149 11.13 0.89 6.52
C MET A 149 9.79 0.25 6.89
N SER A 150 8.73 1.03 7.14
CA SER A 150 7.40 0.48 7.43
C SER A 150 6.85 -0.38 6.29
N ILE A 151 7.30 -0.13 5.05
CA ILE A 151 6.96 -0.92 3.86
C ILE A 151 8.05 -1.97 3.60
N LEU A 152 9.33 -1.57 3.61
CA LEU A 152 10.43 -2.48 3.26
C LEU A 152 10.63 -3.62 4.27
N ILE A 153 10.14 -3.50 5.51
CA ILE A 153 10.21 -4.57 6.51
C ILE A 153 9.57 -5.87 6.03
N LEU A 154 8.60 -5.80 5.10
CA LEU A 154 7.97 -6.98 4.50
C LEU A 154 8.95 -7.89 3.77
N ILE A 155 10.03 -7.33 3.21
CA ILE A 155 11.06 -8.08 2.46
C ILE A 155 11.86 -9.00 3.39
N ILE A 156 11.97 -8.65 4.68
CA ILE A 156 12.74 -9.42 5.66
C ILE A 156 11.94 -10.64 6.17
N LEU A 157 10.61 -10.66 6.00
CA LEU A 157 9.73 -11.69 6.55
C LEU A 157 10.15 -13.13 6.18
N PRO A 158 10.48 -13.47 4.91
CA PRO A 158 10.93 -14.83 4.57
C PRO A 158 12.18 -15.29 5.32
N PHE A 159 13.07 -14.36 5.69
CA PHE A 159 14.34 -14.67 6.38
C PHE A 159 14.19 -14.81 7.89
N THR A 160 13.09 -14.32 8.45
CA THR A 160 12.79 -14.41 9.89
C THR A 160 11.90 -15.59 10.25
N PHE A 161 11.49 -16.37 9.24
CA PHE A 161 10.58 -17.48 9.43
C PHE A 161 11.30 -18.70 10.03
N ASN A 162 11.18 -18.86 11.35
CA ASN A 162 11.78 -19.98 12.10
C ASN A 162 10.77 -21.09 12.50
N LYS A 163 9.61 -21.16 11.85
CA LYS A 163 8.55 -22.11 12.24
C LYS A 163 8.65 -23.43 11.50
N LYS A 164 8.20 -24.50 12.16
CA LYS A 164 8.18 -25.86 11.60
C LYS A 164 7.00 -26.11 10.64
N ILE A 165 5.87 -25.42 10.85
CA ILE A 165 4.69 -25.51 9.99
C ILE A 165 4.52 -24.19 9.25
N GLN A 166 4.25 -24.25 7.94
CA GLN A 166 4.01 -23.08 7.12
C GLN A 166 2.69 -22.42 7.53
N GLY A 167 2.74 -21.19 8.08
CA GLY A 167 1.55 -20.41 8.46
C GLY A 167 1.43 -20.07 9.95
N ILE A 168 0.21 -19.68 10.37
CA ILE A 168 -0.13 -19.29 11.76
C ILE A 168 -1.28 -20.13 12.36
N GLN A 169 -1.95 -20.96 11.57
CA GLN A 169 -3.19 -21.67 11.94
C GLN A 169 -2.99 -22.60 13.14
N PHE A 170 -1.80 -23.17 13.29
CA PHE A 170 -1.44 -24.06 14.39
C PHE A 170 -0.52 -23.39 15.44
N TYR A 171 -0.41 -22.06 15.41
CA TYR A 171 0.39 -21.28 16.34
C TYR A 171 -0.47 -20.23 17.05
N PRO A 172 -1.19 -20.58 18.14
CA PRO A 172 -2.13 -19.67 18.80
C PRO A 172 -1.50 -18.34 19.23
N LEU A 173 -0.30 -18.36 19.82
CA LEU A 173 0.42 -17.15 20.19
C LEU A 173 0.71 -16.24 18.98
N ASN A 174 1.08 -16.83 17.84
CA ASN A 174 1.33 -16.06 16.63
C ASN A 174 0.04 -15.50 16.01
N GLN A 175 -1.11 -16.16 16.18
CA GLN A 175 -2.39 -15.58 15.76
C GLN A 175 -2.71 -14.34 16.59
N ILE A 176 -2.54 -14.41 17.92
CA ILE A 176 -2.73 -13.25 18.81
C ILE A 176 -1.81 -12.10 18.38
N MET A 177 -0.53 -12.38 18.12
CA MET A 177 0.43 -11.37 17.65
C MET A 177 0.08 -10.81 16.25
N PHE A 178 -0.49 -11.62 15.36
CA PHE A 178 -0.94 -11.15 14.05
C PHE A 178 -2.15 -10.20 14.20
N TRP A 179 -3.12 -10.57 15.04
CA TRP A 179 -4.28 -9.71 15.29
C TRP A 179 -3.91 -8.44 16.05
N SER A 180 -2.94 -8.50 16.98
CA SER A 180 -2.42 -7.29 17.62
C SER A 180 -1.69 -6.39 16.61
N LEU A 181 -0.95 -6.95 15.65
CA LEU A 181 -0.38 -6.16 14.55
C LEU A 181 -1.48 -5.47 13.74
N LEU A 182 -2.54 -6.18 13.36
CA LEU A 182 -3.65 -5.58 12.60
C LEU A 182 -4.32 -4.45 13.38
N THR A 183 -4.59 -4.63 14.67
CA THR A 183 -5.19 -3.57 15.49
C THR A 183 -4.25 -2.37 15.64
N THR A 184 -2.93 -2.59 15.76
CA THR A 184 -1.97 -1.47 15.78
C THR A 184 -1.95 -0.70 14.47
N ILE A 185 -2.06 -1.36 13.31
CA ILE A 185 -2.13 -0.67 12.01
C ILE A 185 -3.41 0.17 11.92
N ILE A 186 -4.56 -0.37 12.36
CA ILE A 186 -5.82 0.38 12.40
C ILE A 186 -5.71 1.61 13.32
N LEU A 187 -5.09 1.45 14.50
CA LEU A 187 -4.86 2.57 15.42
C LEU A 187 -3.90 3.62 14.82
N LEU A 188 -2.86 3.19 14.09
CA LEU A 188 -1.99 4.10 13.37
C LEU A 188 -2.74 4.87 12.27
N THR A 189 -3.63 4.21 11.53
CA THR A 189 -4.51 4.87 10.55
C THR A 189 -5.43 5.89 11.21
N TRP A 190 -5.90 5.63 12.44
CA TRP A 190 -6.74 6.57 13.17
C TRP A 190 -5.98 7.77 13.75
N ILE A 191 -4.73 7.57 14.17
CA ILE A 191 -3.87 8.63 14.74
C ILE A 191 -3.24 9.51 13.66
N GLY A 192 -2.90 8.91 12.51
CA GLY A 192 -2.28 9.60 11.38
C GLY A 192 -3.22 10.63 10.77
#